data_AF-A0A942MHY5-F1
#
_entry.id   AF-A0A942MHY5-F1
#
_cell.length_a   1.000
_cell.length_b   1.000
_cell.length_c   1.000
_cell.angle_alpha   90.00
_cell.angle_beta   90.00
_cell.angle_gamma   90.00
#
_symmetry.space_group_name_H-M   'P 1'
#
loop_
_entity.id
_entity.type
_entity.pdbx_description
1 polymer ?
#
loop_
_entity_poly.entity_id
_entity_poly.type
_entity_poly.pdbx_seq_one_letter_code
_entity_poly.pdbx_strand_id
1 'polypeptide(L)'
;LNAGRIIVYFYNGELDNIIEAEVMDIDEEQFRNGVVTAKLFGYMMIPNDTKYTQSKKFSNPYGDKTLLRGMAKYVVDEMKEDIYYIVGSGSTTKEIMDYLGLKSTLLGIDVIKNKELVLSDATESELLDITKNSDFKIIVSIIGGQGYIFGRGNQQLSPSLIKRCGKESIIIVSSLQKLVSLEGKPLLVDTGDDECDMLLKGVYKVIVGYGEIYAYYC
;
A
#
# COMPACT_ATOMS: atom_id res chain seq x y z
N LEU A 1 9.39 -14.21 6.71
CA LEU A 1 10.00 -14.75 7.96
C LEU A 1 9.08 -14.66 9.21
N ASN A 2 7.90 -14.03 9.13
CA ASN A 2 7.07 -13.76 10.31
C ASN A 2 6.14 -14.92 10.74
N ALA A 3 5.62 -15.72 9.80
CA ALA A 3 4.75 -16.86 10.12
C ALA A 3 5.45 -17.95 10.97
N GLY A 4 6.75 -18.17 10.76
CA GLY A 4 7.53 -19.14 11.54
C GLY A 4 7.69 -18.77 13.01
N ARG A 5 7.72 -17.47 13.34
CA ARG A 5 7.82 -17.01 14.74
C ARG A 5 6.54 -17.27 15.53
N ILE A 6 5.38 -17.12 14.89
CA ILE A 6 4.07 -17.45 15.48
C ILE A 6 4.01 -18.94 15.85
N ILE A 7 4.52 -19.81 14.98
CA ILE A 7 4.57 -21.26 15.26
C ILE A 7 5.46 -21.55 16.47
N VAL A 8 6.62 -20.87 16.59
CA VAL A 8 7.51 -21.03 17.74
C VAL A 8 6.84 -20.55 19.04
N TYR A 9 6.19 -19.38 19.03
CA TYR A 9 5.47 -18.86 20.19
C TYR A 9 4.28 -19.74 20.58
N PHE A 10 3.55 -20.29 19.61
CA PHE A 10 2.48 -21.26 19.84
C PHE A 10 3.02 -22.54 20.50
N TYR A 11 4.11 -23.09 19.96
CA TYR A 11 4.72 -24.32 20.45
C TYR A 11 5.27 -24.18 21.88
N ASN A 12 5.81 -23.00 22.21
CA ASN A 12 6.32 -22.71 23.55
C ASN A 12 5.22 -22.35 24.57
N GLY A 13 3.95 -22.31 24.16
CA GLY A 13 2.84 -21.91 25.04
C GLY A 13 2.84 -20.41 25.39
N GLU A 14 3.50 -19.58 24.58
CA GLU A 14 3.63 -18.13 24.78
C GLU A 14 2.48 -17.35 24.11
N LEU A 15 1.49 -18.05 23.52
CA LEU A 15 0.30 -17.47 22.92
C LEU A 15 -0.94 -17.86 23.74
N ASP A 16 -1.37 -16.96 24.61
CA ASP A 16 -2.45 -17.21 25.57
C ASP A 16 -3.87 -17.17 24.96
N ASN A 17 -4.02 -16.69 23.73
CA ASN A 17 -5.34 -16.49 23.12
C ASN A 17 -5.40 -17.05 21.69
N ILE A 18 -6.26 -18.06 21.49
CA ILE A 18 -6.64 -18.58 20.17
C ILE A 18 -8.08 -18.14 19.92
N ILE A 19 -8.34 -17.54 18.77
CA ILE A 19 -9.69 -17.11 18.36
C ILE A 19 -10.10 -17.82 17.08
N GLU A 20 -11.41 -18.07 16.94
CA GLU A 20 -11.96 -18.50 15.67
C GLU A 20 -12.03 -17.31 14.72
N ALA A 21 -11.39 -17.41 13.55
CA ALA A 21 -11.40 -16.39 12.53
C ALA A 21 -11.83 -16.94 11.18
N GLU A 22 -12.54 -16.11 10.43
CA GLU A 22 -12.91 -16.40 9.05
C GLU A 22 -11.67 -16.36 8.14
N VAL A 23 -11.43 -17.46 7.44
CA VAL A 23 -10.44 -17.53 6.37
C VAL A 23 -11.12 -17.06 5.09
N MET A 24 -10.76 -15.85 4.69
CA MET A 24 -11.24 -15.22 3.48
C MET A 24 -10.22 -15.48 2.38
N ASP A 25 -10.65 -16.06 1.28
CA ASP A 25 -9.82 -16.18 0.08
C ASP A 25 -10.30 -15.22 -1.00
N ILE A 26 -9.40 -14.85 -1.90
CA ILE A 26 -9.76 -14.01 -3.02
C ILE A 26 -10.37 -14.86 -4.12
N ASP A 27 -11.53 -14.46 -4.63
CA ASP A 27 -12.08 -15.12 -5.80
C ASP A 27 -11.26 -14.72 -7.03
N GLU A 28 -10.31 -15.57 -7.42
CA GLU A 28 -9.34 -15.29 -8.50
C GLU A 28 -9.98 -15.00 -9.87
N GLU A 29 -11.22 -15.45 -10.10
CA GLU A 29 -11.95 -15.20 -11.35
C GLU A 29 -12.61 -13.81 -11.33
N GLN A 30 -13.23 -13.43 -10.22
CA GLN A 30 -13.74 -12.07 -9.99
C GLN A 30 -12.60 -11.05 -9.91
N PHE A 31 -11.48 -11.46 -9.32
CA PHE A 31 -10.26 -10.67 -9.16
C PHE A 31 -9.64 -10.27 -10.49
N ARG A 32 -9.58 -11.19 -11.44
CA ARG A 32 -9.15 -10.90 -12.83
C ARG A 32 -10.07 -9.91 -13.54
N ASN A 33 -11.33 -9.81 -13.11
CA ASN A 33 -12.31 -8.85 -13.62
C ASN A 33 -12.32 -7.53 -12.83
N GLY A 34 -11.34 -7.30 -11.95
CA GLY A 34 -11.20 -6.06 -11.19
C GLY A 34 -12.16 -5.92 -10.01
N VAL A 35 -12.87 -7.00 -9.64
CA VAL A 35 -13.79 -7.02 -8.49
C VAL A 35 -13.14 -7.80 -7.36
N VAL A 36 -12.93 -7.15 -6.20
CA VAL A 36 -12.47 -7.86 -4.99
C VAL A 36 -13.66 -8.38 -4.25
N THR A 37 -13.93 -9.65 -4.50
CA THR A 37 -14.91 -10.42 -3.75
C THR A 37 -14.13 -11.42 -2.92
N ALA A 38 -14.13 -11.20 -1.61
CA ALA A 38 -13.54 -12.14 -0.67
C ALA A 38 -14.58 -13.23 -0.40
N LYS A 39 -14.27 -14.49 -0.71
CA LYS A 39 -15.15 -15.62 -0.47
C LYS A 39 -14.77 -16.25 0.87
N LEU A 40 -15.76 -16.44 1.75
CA LEU A 40 -15.56 -17.17 2.99
C LEU A 40 -15.27 -18.63 2.66
N PHE A 41 -14.05 -19.08 2.91
CA PHE A 41 -13.64 -20.47 2.68
C PHE A 41 -13.96 -21.36 3.89
N GLY A 42 -13.95 -20.77 5.08
CA GLY A 42 -14.31 -21.45 6.32
C GLY A 42 -13.85 -20.69 7.56
N TYR A 43 -13.96 -21.33 8.71
CA TYR A 43 -13.50 -20.82 9.99
C TYR A 43 -12.31 -21.64 10.46
N MET A 44 -11.29 -20.98 11.02
CA MET A 44 -10.11 -21.63 11.57
C MET A 44 -9.71 -20.97 12.89
N MET A 45 -9.23 -21.79 13.82
CA MET A 45 -8.62 -21.30 15.04
C MET A 45 -7.25 -20.70 14.73
N ILE A 46 -7.10 -19.40 14.92
CA ILE A 46 -5.84 -18.68 14.70
C ILE A 46 -5.32 -18.12 16.04
N PRO A 47 -3.99 -18.01 16.21
CA PRO A 47 -3.43 -17.29 17.34
C PRO A 47 -3.79 -15.80 17.23
N ASN A 48 -4.36 -15.24 18.29
CA ASN A 48 -4.77 -13.84 18.36
C ASN A 48 -3.55 -12.96 18.69
N ASP A 49 -2.65 -12.80 17.73
CA ASP A 49 -1.60 -11.78 17.79
C ASP A 49 -1.90 -10.71 16.72
N THR A 50 -2.32 -9.54 17.18
CA THR A 50 -2.62 -8.36 16.35
C THR A 50 -1.39 -7.81 15.63
N LYS A 51 -0.17 -8.31 15.92
CA LYS A 51 1.05 -7.96 15.19
C LYS A 51 1.23 -8.75 13.89
N TYR A 52 0.56 -9.89 13.71
CA TYR A 52 0.85 -10.79 12.59
C TYR A 52 -0.37 -11.35 11.84
N THR A 53 -1.58 -10.97 12.23
CA THR A 53 -2.82 -11.39 11.54
C THR A 53 -3.43 -10.21 10.77
N GLN A 54 -3.89 -10.45 9.53
CA GLN A 54 -4.53 -9.42 8.72
C GLN A 54 -5.83 -8.94 9.38
N SER A 55 -5.86 -7.68 9.81
CA SER A 55 -7.05 -7.09 10.42
C SER A 55 -8.13 -6.83 9.36
N LYS A 56 -9.34 -7.35 9.61
CA LYS A 56 -10.53 -7.08 8.79
C LYS A 56 -10.94 -5.60 8.87
N LYS A 57 -11.43 -5.09 7.74
CA LYS A 57 -12.02 -3.75 7.56
C LYS A 57 -13.11 -3.49 8.62
N PHE A 58 -12.85 -2.61 9.57
CA PHE A 58 -13.93 -1.83 10.20
C PHE A 58 -14.35 -0.75 9.19
N SER A 59 -15.59 -0.29 9.19
CA SER A 59 -16.05 0.74 8.26
C SER A 59 -16.92 1.77 8.98
N ASN A 60 -16.50 3.04 8.95
CA ASN A 60 -17.42 4.17 9.06
C ASN A 60 -17.57 4.79 7.65
N PRO A 61 -18.58 4.38 6.86
CA PRO A 61 -18.57 4.51 5.40
C PRO A 61 -18.74 5.93 4.85
N TYR A 62 -19.26 6.90 5.63
CA TYR A 62 -19.62 8.23 5.11
C TYR A 62 -18.50 9.28 5.22
N GLY A 63 -17.71 9.27 6.30
CA GLY A 63 -16.59 10.21 6.49
C GLY A 63 -15.37 9.84 5.64
N ASP A 64 -15.09 8.54 5.52
CA ASP A 64 -13.86 8.05 4.89
C ASP A 64 -13.85 8.31 3.37
N LYS A 65 -15.00 8.23 2.71
CA LYS A 65 -15.08 8.44 1.25
C LYS A 65 -14.83 9.90 0.84
N THR A 66 -15.30 10.86 1.64
CA THR A 66 -15.06 12.29 1.38
C THR A 66 -13.58 12.64 1.59
N LEU A 67 -12.97 12.10 2.65
CA LEU A 67 -11.54 12.24 2.91
C LEU A 67 -10.69 11.60 1.80
N LEU A 68 -10.99 10.36 1.40
CA LEU A 68 -10.30 9.69 0.30
C LEU A 68 -10.39 10.47 -1.01
N ARG A 69 -11.56 11.00 -1.35
CA ARG A 69 -11.69 11.85 -2.55
C ARG A 69 -10.92 13.17 -2.42
N GLY A 70 -10.88 13.74 -1.21
CA GLY A 70 -10.07 14.92 -0.91
C GLY A 70 -8.57 14.65 -1.04
N MET A 71 -8.10 13.49 -0.56
CA MET A 71 -6.73 13.01 -0.72
C MET A 71 -6.38 12.86 -2.20
N ALA A 72 -7.24 12.21 -2.98
CA ALA A 72 -7.04 12.05 -4.42
C ALA A 72 -6.93 13.41 -5.13
N LYS A 73 -7.84 14.33 -4.83
CA LYS A 73 -7.80 15.70 -5.37
C LYS A 73 -6.50 16.40 -5.00
N TYR A 74 -6.08 16.35 -3.74
CA TYR A 74 -4.86 17.00 -3.27
C TYR A 74 -3.62 16.48 -4.00
N VAL A 75 -3.51 15.15 -4.14
CA VAL A 75 -2.40 14.53 -4.87
C VAL A 75 -2.37 14.98 -6.33
N VAL A 76 -3.53 15.07 -6.99
CA VAL A 76 -3.66 15.51 -8.39
C VAL A 76 -3.38 17.01 -8.58
N ASP A 77 -3.78 17.85 -7.63
CA ASP A 77 -3.49 19.29 -7.65
C ASP A 77 -1.98 19.56 -7.51
N GLU A 78 -1.28 18.74 -6.72
CA GLU A 78 0.18 18.80 -6.51
C GLU A 78 1.00 18.11 -7.61
N MET A 79 0.36 17.50 -8.61
CA MET A 79 1.07 16.91 -9.74
C MET A 79 1.74 17.99 -10.59
N LYS A 80 3.02 17.79 -10.87
CA LYS A 80 3.81 18.64 -11.76
C LYS A 80 3.77 18.08 -13.17
N GLU A 81 3.81 18.99 -14.13
CA GLU A 81 4.01 18.63 -15.53
C GLU A 81 5.38 17.99 -15.74
N ASP A 82 5.46 17.13 -16.74
CA ASP A 82 6.65 16.41 -17.20
C ASP A 82 7.32 15.44 -16.21
N ILE A 83 6.66 15.14 -15.09
CA ILE A 83 7.08 14.12 -14.12
C ILE A 83 6.25 12.85 -14.29
N TYR A 84 6.90 11.69 -14.23
CA TYR A 84 6.21 10.41 -14.14
C TYR A 84 5.75 10.12 -12.71
N TYR A 85 4.53 9.65 -12.54
CA TYR A 85 4.03 9.16 -11.26
C TYR A 85 3.72 7.67 -11.39
N ILE A 86 4.46 6.87 -10.64
CA ILE A 86 4.28 5.43 -10.51
C ILE A 86 3.25 5.22 -9.40
N VAL A 87 2.06 4.78 -9.79
CA VAL A 87 0.92 4.60 -8.90
C VAL A 87 0.87 3.14 -8.48
N GLY A 88 1.17 2.89 -7.20
CA GLY A 88 1.14 1.55 -6.62
C GLY A 88 -0.27 0.96 -6.53
N SER A 89 -0.34 -0.30 -6.14
CA SER A 89 -1.58 -1.06 -6.07
C SER A 89 -2.46 -0.70 -4.86
N GLY A 90 -3.76 -1.03 -4.98
CA GLY A 90 -4.72 -0.95 -3.88
C GLY A 90 -5.84 0.08 -4.06
N SER A 91 -6.84 -0.01 -3.19
CA SER A 91 -8.05 0.81 -3.27
C SER A 91 -7.79 2.30 -3.05
N THR A 92 -6.80 2.66 -2.21
CA THR A 92 -6.48 4.06 -1.90
C THR A 92 -5.88 4.77 -3.11
N THR A 93 -4.93 4.13 -3.80
CA THR A 93 -4.29 4.70 -5.00
C THR A 93 -5.22 4.67 -6.20
N LYS A 94 -6.11 3.67 -6.28
CA LYS A 94 -7.21 3.65 -7.26
C LYS A 94 -8.10 4.90 -7.19
N GLU A 95 -8.37 5.46 -6.02
CA GLU A 95 -9.15 6.71 -5.90
C GLU A 95 -8.49 7.89 -6.63
N ILE A 96 -7.15 7.92 -6.73
CA ILE A 96 -6.41 8.93 -7.50
C ILE A 96 -6.66 8.75 -8.99
N MET A 97 -6.60 7.51 -9.47
CA MET A 97 -6.86 7.15 -10.86
C MET A 97 -8.32 7.43 -11.25
N ASP A 98 -9.27 7.04 -10.39
CA ASP A 98 -10.70 7.32 -10.57
C ASP A 98 -10.97 8.83 -10.60
N TYR A 99 -10.28 9.62 -9.78
CA TYR A 99 -10.40 11.09 -9.78
C TYR A 99 -9.89 11.71 -11.09
N LEU A 100 -8.84 11.14 -11.69
CA LEU A 100 -8.34 11.53 -13.02
C LEU A 100 -9.21 11.00 -14.18
N GLY A 101 -10.18 10.13 -13.91
CA GLY A 101 -10.97 9.45 -14.95
C GLY A 101 -10.17 8.41 -15.73
N LEU A 102 -9.07 7.91 -15.16
CA LEU A 102 -8.20 6.92 -15.78
C LEU A 102 -8.57 5.51 -15.30
N LYS A 103 -8.42 4.54 -16.20
CA LYS A 103 -8.51 3.12 -15.81
C LYS A 103 -7.27 2.76 -14.99
N SER A 104 -7.45 1.92 -14.00
CA SER A 104 -6.35 1.40 -13.19
C SER A 104 -6.52 -0.08 -12.94
N THR A 105 -5.40 -0.73 -12.65
CA THR A 105 -5.38 -2.09 -12.13
C THR A 105 -5.41 -2.05 -10.61
N LEU A 106 -6.00 -3.07 -9.99
CA LEU A 106 -6.07 -3.09 -8.54
C LEU A 106 -4.77 -3.59 -7.90
N LEU A 107 -4.07 -4.49 -8.59
CA LEU A 107 -2.85 -5.14 -8.12
C LEU A 107 -1.61 -4.67 -8.87
N GLY A 108 -1.79 -4.17 -10.08
CA GLY A 108 -0.71 -3.72 -10.91
C GLY A 108 -0.21 -2.36 -10.49
N ILE A 109 0.83 -1.94 -11.20
CA ILE A 109 1.44 -0.63 -11.02
C ILE A 109 1.21 0.15 -12.29
N ASP A 110 0.42 1.21 -12.20
CA ASP A 110 0.13 2.05 -13.34
C ASP A 110 1.08 3.26 -13.35
N VAL A 111 1.42 3.78 -14.52
CA VAL A 111 2.28 4.96 -14.67
C VAL A 111 1.48 6.06 -15.34
N ILE A 112 1.46 7.23 -14.73
CA ILE A 112 0.82 8.42 -15.27
C ILE A 112 1.85 9.53 -15.51
N LYS A 113 1.62 10.36 -16.53
CA LYS A 113 2.37 11.58 -16.80
C LYS A 113 1.41 12.60 -17.38
N ASN A 114 1.52 13.86 -16.97
CA ASN A 114 0.64 14.93 -17.46
C ASN A 114 -0.84 14.59 -17.32
N LYS A 115 -1.20 13.89 -16.22
CA LYS A 115 -2.56 13.43 -15.91
C LYS A 115 -3.16 12.42 -16.91
N GLU A 116 -2.31 11.81 -17.73
CA GLU A 116 -2.67 10.75 -18.66
C GLU A 116 -1.98 9.43 -18.29
N LEU A 117 -2.66 8.31 -18.58
CA LEU A 117 -2.12 6.97 -18.38
C LEU A 117 -1.10 6.66 -19.47
N VAL A 118 0.13 6.32 -19.06
CA VAL A 118 1.25 6.01 -19.96
C VAL A 118 1.50 4.50 -20.03
N LEU A 119 1.50 3.83 -18.87
CA LEU A 119 1.59 2.38 -18.76
C LEU A 119 0.54 1.90 -17.77
N SER A 120 -0.04 0.73 -18.04
CA SER A 120 -0.93 0.05 -17.11
C SER A 120 -0.36 -1.31 -16.76
N ASP A 121 -0.45 -1.71 -15.51
CA ASP A 121 0.11 -2.97 -14.99
C ASP A 121 1.58 -3.19 -15.37
N ALA A 122 2.39 -2.14 -15.18
CA ALA A 122 3.78 -2.10 -15.58
C ALA A 122 4.63 -3.12 -14.81
N THR A 123 5.54 -3.74 -15.54
CA THR A 123 6.58 -4.61 -15.03
C THR A 123 7.78 -3.81 -14.49
N GLU A 124 8.64 -4.43 -13.70
CA GLU A 124 9.86 -3.78 -13.20
C GLU A 124 10.72 -3.21 -14.34
N SER A 125 10.93 -3.98 -15.41
CA SER A 125 11.76 -3.56 -16.54
C SER A 125 11.20 -2.30 -17.22
N GLU A 126 9.88 -2.25 -17.44
CA GLU A 126 9.22 -1.08 -18.03
C GLU A 126 9.35 0.15 -17.12
N LEU A 127 9.20 -0.03 -15.80
CA LEU A 127 9.38 1.03 -14.82
C LEU A 127 10.82 1.56 -14.80
N LEU A 128 11.82 0.68 -14.85
CA LEU A 128 13.23 1.07 -14.86
C LEU A 128 13.64 1.78 -16.16
N ASP A 129 13.06 1.39 -17.29
CA ASP A 129 13.34 1.96 -18.60
C ASP A 129 12.68 3.33 -18.76
N ILE A 130 11.40 3.48 -18.42
CA ILE A 130 10.68 4.74 -18.57
C ILE A 130 11.23 5.84 -17.65
N THR A 131 11.75 5.46 -16.48
CA THR A 131 12.33 6.37 -15.49
C THR A 131 13.83 6.62 -15.66
N LYS A 132 14.49 6.00 -16.63
CA LYS A 132 15.96 6.00 -16.73
C LYS A 132 16.60 7.39 -16.76
N ASN A 133 15.96 8.33 -17.44
CA ASN A 133 16.48 9.70 -17.65
C ASN A 133 15.42 10.76 -17.35
N SER A 134 14.44 10.43 -16.51
CA SER A 134 13.31 11.33 -16.22
C SER A 134 13.07 11.41 -14.73
N ASP A 135 12.66 12.57 -14.25
CA ASP A 135 12.18 12.71 -12.89
C ASP A 135 10.88 11.92 -12.71
N PHE A 136 10.78 11.23 -11.58
CA PHE A 136 9.59 10.45 -11.26
C PHE A 136 9.34 10.42 -9.76
N LYS A 137 8.10 10.08 -9.41
CA LYS A 137 7.63 9.90 -8.05
C LYS A 137 6.91 8.57 -7.91
N ILE A 138 6.96 8.00 -6.71
CA ILE A 138 6.25 6.76 -6.38
C ILE A 138 5.10 7.13 -5.43
N ILE A 139 3.87 6.80 -5.80
CA ILE A 139 2.69 6.95 -4.96
C ILE A 139 2.33 5.57 -4.41
N VAL A 140 2.38 5.41 -3.08
CA VAL A 140 2.05 4.15 -2.40
C VAL A 140 1.04 4.36 -1.29
N SER A 141 0.23 3.34 -1.03
CA SER A 141 -0.67 3.32 0.12
C SER A 141 -0.08 2.50 1.25
N ILE A 142 -0.40 2.88 2.48
CA ILE A 142 -0.19 2.01 3.65
C ILE A 142 -1.01 0.72 3.47
N ILE A 143 -0.36 -0.43 3.67
CA ILE A 143 -0.99 -1.75 3.74
C ILE A 143 -1.63 -1.90 5.13
N GLY A 144 -2.95 -2.04 5.16
CA GLY A 144 -3.76 -1.98 6.39
C GLY A 144 -3.37 -3.07 7.42
N GLY A 145 -3.47 -2.71 8.71
CA GLY A 145 -3.21 -3.59 9.86
C GLY A 145 -1.73 -3.79 10.21
N GLN A 146 -0.82 -3.70 9.24
CA GLN A 146 0.60 -3.98 9.46
C GLN A 146 1.51 -2.75 9.31
N GLY A 147 1.11 -1.75 8.50
CA GLY A 147 1.89 -0.52 8.33
C GLY A 147 2.96 -0.56 7.25
N TYR A 148 3.03 -1.65 6.46
CA TYR A 148 3.98 -1.73 5.36
C TYR A 148 3.65 -0.71 4.25
N ILE A 149 4.67 -0.02 3.74
CA ILE A 149 4.59 0.83 2.54
C ILE A 149 5.32 0.21 1.34
N PHE A 150 6.36 -0.58 1.62
CA PHE A 150 7.01 -1.45 0.65
C PHE A 150 7.16 -2.83 1.28
N GLY A 151 6.82 -3.87 0.53
CA GLY A 151 6.91 -5.26 0.98
C GLY A 151 7.16 -6.20 -0.19
N ARG A 152 7.42 -7.47 0.11
CA ARG A 152 7.83 -8.49 -0.88
C ARG A 152 6.80 -8.85 -1.96
N GLY A 153 5.55 -8.42 -1.79
CA GLY A 153 4.44 -8.76 -2.70
C GLY A 153 4.37 -7.92 -3.97
N ASN A 154 4.95 -6.72 -3.98
CA ASN A 154 4.92 -5.80 -5.13
C ASN A 154 6.32 -5.68 -5.75
N GLN A 155 6.84 -6.79 -6.29
CA GLN A 155 8.22 -6.87 -6.81
C GLN A 155 8.51 -5.90 -7.97
N GLN A 156 7.47 -5.35 -8.61
CA GLN A 156 7.61 -4.30 -9.62
C GLN A 156 8.26 -3.02 -9.07
N LEU A 157 8.06 -2.69 -7.78
CA LEU A 157 8.77 -1.60 -7.11
C LEU A 157 10.08 -2.12 -6.52
N SER A 158 11.05 -2.40 -7.39
CA SER A 158 12.30 -3.00 -6.97
C SER A 158 13.18 -2.03 -6.16
N PRO A 159 14.12 -2.56 -5.33
CA PRO A 159 15.08 -1.73 -4.61
C PRO A 159 15.84 -0.76 -5.51
N SER A 160 16.20 -1.18 -6.73
CA SER A 160 16.88 -0.34 -7.70
C SER A 160 16.05 0.87 -8.11
N LEU A 161 14.75 0.68 -8.35
CA LEU A 161 13.81 1.75 -8.69
C LEU A 161 13.59 2.69 -7.49
N ILE A 162 13.40 2.13 -6.29
CA ILE A 162 13.19 2.91 -5.06
C ILE A 162 14.42 3.75 -4.71
N LYS A 163 15.63 3.16 -4.78
CA LYS A 163 16.89 3.90 -4.57
C LYS A 163 17.03 5.06 -5.57
N ARG A 164 16.65 4.86 -6.84
CA ARG A 164 16.68 5.92 -7.87
C ARG A 164 15.63 7.01 -7.62
N CYS A 165 14.43 6.62 -7.18
CA CYS A 165 13.37 7.56 -6.81
C CYS A 165 13.83 8.48 -5.66
N GLY A 166 14.47 7.87 -4.65
CA GLY A 166 14.84 8.56 -3.43
C GLY A 166 13.64 8.84 -2.53
N LYS A 167 13.92 8.94 -1.23
CA LYS A 167 12.92 9.10 -0.17
C LYS A 167 11.98 10.29 -0.37
N GLU A 168 12.52 11.44 -0.78
CA GLU A 168 11.77 12.70 -0.91
C GLU A 168 10.74 12.70 -2.07
N SER A 169 10.87 11.72 -2.98
CA SER A 169 9.96 11.56 -4.13
C SER A 169 8.89 10.49 -3.89
N ILE A 170 8.85 9.90 -2.70
CA ILE A 170 7.82 8.93 -2.30
C ILE A 170 6.65 9.68 -1.67
N ILE A 171 5.48 9.53 -2.27
CA ILE A 171 4.22 10.10 -1.80
C ILE A 171 3.43 8.97 -1.15
N ILE A 172 3.20 9.10 0.16
CA ILE A 172 2.43 8.11 0.92
C ILE A 172 1.01 8.62 1.10
N VAL A 173 0.04 7.82 0.66
CA VAL A 173 -1.38 8.06 0.85
C VAL A 173 -1.99 7.01 1.76
N SER A 174 -3.06 7.34 2.47
CA SER A 174 -3.79 6.36 3.26
C SER A 174 -5.22 6.82 3.50
N SER A 175 -6.12 5.90 3.85
CA SER A 175 -7.32 6.32 4.56
C SER A 175 -6.95 6.70 5.99
N LEU A 176 -7.71 7.61 6.60
CA LEU A 176 -7.50 7.98 8.00
C LEU A 176 -7.61 6.75 8.89
N GLN A 177 -8.54 5.86 8.57
CA GLN A 177 -8.75 4.64 9.31
C GLN A 177 -7.53 3.70 9.30
N LYS A 178 -6.91 3.48 8.12
CA LYS A 178 -5.70 2.65 8.01
C LYS A 178 -4.56 3.25 8.83
N LEU A 179 -4.43 4.58 8.84
CA LEU A 179 -3.39 5.26 9.62
C LEU A 179 -3.64 5.11 11.13
N VAL A 180 -4.87 5.35 11.61
CA VAL A 180 -5.26 5.21 13.02
C VAL A 180 -5.09 3.76 13.51
N SER A 181 -5.38 2.77 12.65
CA SER A 181 -5.23 1.35 12.98
C SER A 181 -3.79 0.91 13.28
N LEU A 182 -2.79 1.74 12.97
CA LEU A 182 -1.41 1.45 13.33
C LEU A 182 -1.13 1.66 14.83
N GLU A 183 -2.01 2.34 15.56
CA GLU A 183 -1.89 2.57 17.02
C GLU A 183 -0.52 3.19 17.40
N GLY A 184 0.02 4.05 16.54
CA GLY A 184 1.31 4.71 16.73
C GLY A 184 2.54 3.85 16.41
N LYS A 185 2.37 2.60 15.97
CA LYS A 185 3.46 1.77 15.44
C LYS A 185 4.02 2.41 14.16
N PRO A 186 5.34 2.34 13.91
CA PRO A 186 5.95 2.95 12.72
C PRO A 186 5.46 2.28 11.42
N LEU A 187 5.65 2.97 10.30
CA LEU A 187 5.57 2.36 8.98
C LEU A 187 6.68 1.32 8.82
N LEU A 188 6.44 0.31 8.01
CA LEU A 188 7.37 -0.79 7.80
C LEU A 188 7.79 -0.86 6.33
N VAL A 189 9.04 -1.30 6.13
CA VAL A 189 9.62 -1.58 4.82
C VAL A 189 10.31 -2.95 4.88
N ASP A 190 10.13 -3.73 3.81
CA ASP A 190 10.86 -4.97 3.54
C ASP A 190 10.99 -5.08 2.02
N THR A 191 11.96 -4.35 1.46
CA THR A 191 12.25 -4.41 0.02
C THR A 191 13.11 -5.62 -0.36
N GLY A 192 13.58 -6.39 0.63
CA GLY A 192 14.53 -7.48 0.44
C GLY A 192 15.97 -7.04 0.18
N ASP A 193 16.28 -5.76 0.39
CA ASP A 193 17.60 -5.15 0.22
C ASP A 193 17.86 -4.20 1.41
N ASP A 194 18.81 -4.57 2.27
CA ASP A 194 19.04 -3.88 3.54
C ASP A 194 19.45 -2.41 3.36
N GLU A 195 20.19 -2.08 2.29
CA GLU A 195 20.59 -0.71 2.00
C GLU A 195 19.37 0.16 1.62
N CYS A 196 18.45 -0.38 0.83
CA CYS A 196 17.21 0.27 0.46
C CYS A 196 16.32 0.47 1.69
N ASP A 197 16.17 -0.55 2.52
CA ASP A 197 15.39 -0.47 3.76
C ASP A 197 15.99 0.59 4.72
N MET A 198 17.32 0.71 4.79
CA MET A 198 17.99 1.77 5.56
C MET A 198 17.77 3.16 4.99
N LEU A 199 17.82 3.32 3.66
CA LEU A 199 17.56 4.59 2.97
C LEU A 199 16.13 5.09 3.21
N LEU A 200 15.18 4.17 3.39
CA LEU A 200 13.78 4.50 3.62
C LEU A 200 13.49 4.92 5.07
N LYS A 201 14.43 4.85 6.02
CA LYS A 201 14.16 5.23 7.41
C LYS A 201 13.89 6.73 7.59
N GLY A 202 13.07 7.04 8.60
CA GLY A 202 12.81 8.40 9.09
C GLY A 202 11.38 8.87 8.85
N VAL A 203 11.17 10.17 8.95
CA VAL A 203 9.82 10.75 8.90
C VAL A 203 9.34 10.94 7.47
N TYR A 204 8.08 10.58 7.23
CA TYR A 204 7.34 10.82 5.99
C TYR A 204 6.09 11.64 6.25
N LYS A 205 5.59 12.27 5.18
CA LYS A 205 4.27 12.89 5.13
C LYS A 205 3.27 11.86 4.57
N VAL A 206 2.22 11.57 5.33
CA VAL A 206 1.11 10.71 4.92
C VAL A 206 -0.11 11.59 4.64
N ILE A 207 -0.59 11.57 3.41
CA ILE A 207 -1.76 12.33 2.97
C ILE A 207 -3.01 11.47 3.19
N VAL A 208 -3.98 11.98 3.95
CA VAL A 208 -5.23 11.25 4.27
C VAL A 208 -6.50 11.98 3.85
N GLY A 209 -6.40 13.26 3.53
CA GLY A 209 -7.49 14.12 3.08
C GLY A 209 -6.98 15.31 2.26
N TYR A 210 -7.84 16.27 1.97
CA TYR A 210 -7.43 17.46 1.19
C TYR A 210 -6.58 18.39 2.05
N GLY A 211 -5.26 18.38 1.85
CA GLY A 211 -4.31 19.13 2.69
C GLY A 211 -4.14 18.56 4.10
N GLU A 212 -4.84 17.46 4.43
CA GLU A 212 -4.68 16.76 5.71
C GLU A 212 -3.50 15.80 5.63
N ILE A 213 -2.40 16.20 6.28
CA ILE A 213 -1.12 15.51 6.23
C ILE A 213 -0.65 15.21 7.65
N TYR A 214 -0.25 13.96 7.89
CA TYR A 214 0.32 13.51 9.14
C TYR A 214 1.80 13.18 8.95
N ALA A 215 2.64 13.63 9.88
CA ALA A 215 4.03 13.18 9.96
C ALA A 215 4.07 11.81 10.62
N TYR A 216 4.74 10.85 9.99
CA TYR A 216 4.78 9.47 10.47
C TYR A 216 6.17 8.87 10.28
N TYR A 217 6.67 8.12 11.27
CA TYR A 217 8.00 7.52 11.22
C TYR A 217 7.95 6.16 10.52
N CYS A 218 8.92 5.91 9.64
CA CYS A 218 9.23 4.62 9.04
C CYS A 218 10.59 4.11 9.54
#